data_AF-A0AAW0X5R8-F1
#
_entry.id   AF-A0AAW0X5R8-F1
#
_cell.length_a   1.000
_cell.length_b   1.000
_cell.length_c   1.000
_cell.angle_alpha   90.00
_cell.angle_beta   90.00
_cell.angle_gamma   90.00
#
_symmetry.space_group_name_H-M   'P 1'
#
loop_
_entity.id
_entity.type
_entity.pdbx_description
1 polymer ?
#
loop_
_entity_poly.entity_id
_entity_poly.type
_entity_poly.pdbx_seq_one_letter_code
_entity_poly.pdbx_strand_id
1 'polypeptide(L)'
;MAYGEVEHLNKSLRSALCETADTLAAIQDYRNVEVERLESRVVGEIALYGGICKTAREELKQSFSTRQQEISHRQNLEKTKSRYPQNRQQIVIAETKLQKANVEARRACENIEEKMDLFEQRKVADLKRVLKEFVQTELAFHAKALELYTKAYTHIANIEEEEDLEEFRNALKGNAAARAEVVGAGQGSSLSPVITSSREKKQSHKKRDMKKSLEKLQVEDYEEINESSSSEAG
;
A
#
# COMPACT_ATOMS: atom_id res chain seq x y z
N MET A 1 1.93 20.49 21.21
CA MET A 1 2.45 20.09 22.52
C MET A 1 2.70 21.36 23.30
N ALA A 2 1.69 21.87 24.00
CA ALA A 2 1.80 23.17 24.65
C ALA A 2 1.05 23.26 25.99
N TYR A 3 0.02 22.44 26.24
CA TYR A 3 -0.66 22.46 27.54
C TYR A 3 0.00 21.55 28.57
N GLY A 4 0.32 20.30 28.23
CA GLY A 4 1.00 19.37 29.17
C GLY A 4 2.32 19.93 29.69
N GLU A 5 3.16 20.53 28.84
CA GLU A 5 4.44 21.11 29.25
C GLU A 5 4.30 22.34 30.18
N VAL A 6 3.13 22.96 30.22
CA VAL A 6 2.84 24.21 30.93
C VAL A 6 1.96 23.97 32.17
N GLU A 7 1.37 22.79 32.32
CA GLU A 7 0.61 22.38 33.50
C GLU A 7 1.56 21.95 34.62
N HIS A 8 1.68 22.76 35.67
CA HIS A 8 2.60 22.50 36.78
C HIS A 8 1.89 21.95 38.03
N LEU A 9 0.56 22.05 38.10
CA LEU A 9 -0.23 21.68 39.28
C LEU A 9 -0.85 20.29 39.12
N ASN A 10 -1.54 20.03 38.01
CA ASN A 10 -2.17 18.74 37.77
C ASN A 10 -1.15 17.75 37.19
N LYS A 11 -0.30 17.17 38.06
CA LYS A 11 0.84 16.35 37.64
C LYS A 11 0.40 15.08 36.91
N SER A 12 -0.63 14.40 37.40
CA SER A 12 -1.13 13.16 36.81
C SER A 12 -1.74 13.45 35.42
N LEU A 13 -2.57 14.50 35.32
CA LEU A 13 -3.13 15.00 34.08
C LEU A 13 -2.04 15.39 33.07
N ARG A 14 -1.03 16.17 33.50
CA ARG A 14 0.11 16.52 32.63
C ARG A 14 0.75 15.26 32.07
N SER A 15 1.10 14.31 32.94
CA SER A 15 1.81 13.10 32.54
C SER A 15 0.99 12.31 31.53
N ALA A 16 -0.30 12.12 31.79
CA ALA A 16 -1.22 11.45 30.88
C ALA A 16 -1.33 12.16 29.53
N LEU A 17 -1.41 13.50 29.50
CA LEU A 17 -1.46 14.29 28.27
C LEU A 17 -0.17 14.16 27.45
N CYS A 18 1.00 14.23 28.09
CA CYS A 18 2.29 14.08 27.42
C CYS A 18 2.46 12.66 26.83
N GLU A 19 2.20 11.63 27.64
CA GLU A 19 2.29 10.22 27.19
C GLU A 19 1.29 9.89 26.08
N THR A 20 0.08 10.46 26.16
CA THR A 20 -0.94 10.30 25.11
C THR A 20 -0.49 10.99 23.82
N ALA A 21 0.06 12.20 23.89
CA ALA A 21 0.58 12.91 22.72
C ALA A 21 1.73 12.13 22.05
N ASP A 22 2.67 11.60 22.83
CA ASP A 22 3.76 10.76 22.33
C ASP A 22 3.26 9.46 21.68
N THR A 23 2.22 8.86 22.26
CA THR A 23 1.60 7.65 21.72
C THR A 23 0.88 7.94 20.40
N LEU A 24 0.15 9.06 20.31
CA LEU A 24 -0.50 9.51 19.08
C LEU A 24 0.53 9.84 17.98
N ALA A 25 1.65 10.47 18.34
CA ALA A 25 2.74 10.72 17.40
C ALA A 25 3.30 9.40 16.85
N ALA A 26 3.53 8.40 17.71
CA ALA A 26 3.97 7.08 17.29
C ALA A 26 2.98 6.40 16.32
N ILE A 27 1.66 6.51 16.57
CA ILE A 27 0.63 5.98 15.65
C ILE A 27 0.75 6.62 14.26
N GLN A 28 1.01 7.93 14.18
CA GLN A 28 1.21 8.59 12.88
C GLN A 28 2.48 8.12 12.18
N ASP A 29 3.57 7.85 12.92
CA ASP A 29 4.77 7.27 12.33
C ASP A 29 4.48 5.89 11.70
N TYR A 30 3.73 5.02 12.39
CA TYR A 30 3.31 3.72 11.82
C TYR A 30 2.37 3.88 10.62
N ARG A 31 1.47 4.87 10.63
CA ARG A 31 0.60 5.18 9.48
C ARG A 31 1.40 5.65 8.27
N ASN A 32 2.45 6.45 8.47
CA ASN A 32 3.31 6.86 7.35
C ASN A 32 4.01 5.64 6.72
N VAL A 33 4.49 4.71 7.55
CA VAL A 33 5.09 3.45 7.06
C VAL A 33 4.09 2.59 6.30
N GLU A 34 2.86 2.49 6.80
CA GLU A 34 1.75 1.81 6.11
C GLU A 34 1.52 2.43 4.73
N VAL A 35 1.40 3.76 4.64
CA VAL A 35 1.18 4.47 3.37
C VAL A 35 2.32 4.19 2.38
N GLU A 36 3.58 4.33 2.81
CA GLU A 36 4.74 4.05 1.95
C GLU A 36 4.73 2.59 1.45
N ARG A 37 4.33 1.65 2.30
CA ARG A 37 4.23 0.24 1.93
C ARG A 37 3.06 -0.02 0.97
N LEU A 38 1.90 0.59 1.17
CA LEU A 38 0.76 0.49 0.24
C LEU A 38 1.10 1.09 -1.12
N GLU A 39 1.73 2.26 -1.15
CA GLU A 39 2.17 2.91 -2.39
C GLU A 39 3.13 2.03 -3.19
N SER A 40 4.14 1.46 -2.53
CA SER A 40 5.16 0.65 -3.21
C SER A 40 4.69 -0.77 -3.56
N ARG A 41 4.00 -1.47 -2.64
CA ARG A 41 3.69 -2.90 -2.79
C ARG A 41 2.31 -3.19 -3.38
N VAL A 42 1.42 -2.21 -3.41
CA VAL A 42 0.06 -2.37 -3.92
C VAL A 42 -0.15 -1.47 -5.13
N VAL A 43 -0.06 -0.14 -4.93
CA VAL A 43 -0.33 0.83 -6.00
C VAL A 43 0.70 0.71 -7.12
N GLY A 44 1.99 0.64 -6.77
CA GLY A 44 3.09 0.46 -7.72
C GLY A 44 2.93 -0.79 -8.57
N GLU A 45 2.68 -1.94 -7.94
CA GLU A 45 2.49 -3.23 -8.62
C GLU A 45 1.30 -3.20 -9.59
N ILE A 46 0.16 -2.61 -9.19
CA ILE A 46 -1.01 -2.45 -10.07
C ILE A 46 -0.70 -1.50 -11.23
N ALA A 47 0.03 -0.40 -10.99
CA ALA A 47 0.36 0.57 -12.02
C ALA A 47 1.24 -0.04 -13.14
N LEU A 48 2.13 -0.97 -12.81
CA LEU A 48 2.97 -1.67 -13.79
C LEU A 48 2.15 -2.47 -14.82
N TYR A 49 0.95 -2.94 -14.45
CA TYR A 49 0.08 -3.67 -15.36
C TYR A 49 -0.39 -2.85 -16.55
N GLY A 50 -0.36 -1.51 -16.47
CA GLY A 50 -0.62 -0.66 -17.64
C GLY A 50 0.34 -0.95 -18.80
N GLY A 51 1.63 -1.12 -18.49
CA GLY A 51 2.66 -1.46 -19.48
C GLY A 51 2.54 -2.89 -19.97
N ILE A 52 2.36 -3.85 -19.04
CA ILE A 52 2.24 -5.27 -19.37
C ILE A 52 1.04 -5.52 -20.31
N CYS A 53 -0.13 -4.94 -20.01
CA CYS A 53 -1.32 -5.06 -20.85
C CYS A 53 -1.12 -4.42 -22.22
N LYS A 54 -0.39 -3.31 -22.30
CA LYS A 54 -0.08 -2.65 -23.57
C LYS A 54 0.78 -3.54 -24.46
N THR A 55 1.86 -4.12 -23.91
CA THR A 55 2.73 -5.04 -24.64
C THR A 55 1.97 -6.27 -25.14
N ALA A 56 1.18 -6.93 -24.27
CA ALA A 56 0.38 -8.09 -24.67
C ALA A 56 -0.59 -7.76 -25.83
N ARG A 57 -1.21 -6.58 -25.80
CA ARG A 57 -2.10 -6.11 -26.87
C ARG A 57 -1.37 -5.87 -28.18
N GLU A 58 -0.16 -5.30 -28.14
CA GLU A 58 0.67 -5.06 -29.32
C GLU A 58 1.12 -6.38 -29.97
N GLU A 59 1.52 -7.36 -29.17
CA GLU A 59 1.88 -8.70 -29.65
C GLU A 59 0.70 -9.41 -30.30
N LEU A 60 -0.48 -9.33 -29.70
CA LEU A 60 -1.71 -9.88 -30.26
C LEU A 60 -2.05 -9.22 -31.62
N LYS A 61 -1.98 -7.89 -31.68
CA LYS A 61 -2.19 -7.12 -32.92
C LYS A 61 -1.20 -7.54 -34.01
N GLN A 62 0.06 -7.77 -33.66
CA GLN A 62 1.08 -8.22 -34.60
C GLN A 62 0.77 -9.62 -35.14
N SER A 63 0.36 -10.56 -34.28
CA SER A 63 -0.05 -11.91 -34.71
C SER A 63 -1.24 -11.87 -35.67
N PHE A 64 -2.26 -11.05 -35.37
CA PHE A 64 -3.39 -10.83 -36.28
C PHE A 64 -2.96 -10.23 -37.63
N SER A 65 -2.02 -9.29 -37.64
CA SER A 65 -1.47 -8.71 -38.88
C SER A 65 -0.79 -9.77 -39.75
N THR A 66 0.04 -10.63 -39.16
CA THR A 66 0.69 -11.75 -39.87
C THR A 66 -0.34 -12.71 -40.45
N ARG A 67 -1.39 -13.06 -39.69
CA ARG A 67 -2.49 -13.90 -40.18
C ARG A 67 -3.26 -13.23 -41.31
N GLN A 68 -3.47 -11.91 -41.24
CA GLN A 68 -4.14 -11.16 -42.29
C GLN A 68 -3.34 -11.12 -43.60
N GLN A 69 -2.01 -11.04 -43.51
CA GLN A 69 -1.13 -11.14 -44.68
C GLN A 69 -1.23 -12.51 -45.36
N GLU A 70 -1.29 -13.58 -44.58
CA GLU A 70 -1.50 -14.95 -45.09
C GLU A 70 -2.82 -15.09 -45.86
N ILE A 71 -3.91 -14.58 -45.30
CA ILE A 71 -5.23 -14.53 -45.98
C ILE A 71 -5.14 -13.73 -47.29
N SER A 72 -4.45 -12.59 -47.27
CA SER A 72 -4.28 -11.74 -48.46
C SER A 72 -3.49 -12.45 -49.56
N HIS A 73 -2.43 -13.18 -49.20
CA HIS A 73 -1.66 -13.99 -50.15
C HIS A 73 -2.49 -15.14 -50.73
N ARG A 74 -3.39 -15.74 -49.93
CA ARG A 74 -4.29 -16.81 -50.40
C ARG A 74 -5.26 -16.29 -51.46
N GLN A 75 -5.92 -15.17 -51.17
CA GLN A 75 -6.82 -14.51 -52.13
C GLN A 75 -6.08 -14.08 -53.41
N ASN A 76 -4.83 -13.60 -53.29
CA ASN A 76 -4.04 -13.24 -54.45
C ASN A 76 -3.69 -14.45 -55.33
N LEU A 77 -3.40 -15.61 -54.73
CA LEU A 77 -3.16 -16.85 -55.46
C LEU A 77 -4.40 -17.28 -56.24
N GLU A 78 -5.59 -17.26 -55.62
CA GLU A 78 -6.86 -17.59 -56.30
C GLU A 78 -7.12 -16.66 -57.50
N LYS A 79 -6.93 -15.35 -57.30
CA LYS A 79 -7.06 -14.36 -58.38
C LYS A 79 -6.07 -14.60 -59.52
N THR A 80 -4.83 -14.95 -59.19
CA THR A 80 -3.79 -15.25 -60.20
C THR A 80 -4.13 -16.50 -60.99
N LYS A 81 -4.57 -17.57 -60.32
CA LYS A 81 -5.03 -18.82 -60.95
C LYS A 81 -6.21 -18.59 -61.89
N SER A 82 -7.17 -17.75 -61.49
CA SER A 82 -8.35 -17.42 -62.29
C SER A 82 -8.02 -16.54 -63.51
N ARG A 83 -7.15 -15.52 -63.36
CA ARG A 83 -6.84 -14.58 -64.45
C ARG A 83 -5.83 -15.11 -65.46
N TYR A 84 -4.84 -15.88 -65.02
CA TYR A 84 -3.72 -16.33 -65.85
C TYR A 84 -3.48 -17.84 -65.72
N PRO A 85 -4.46 -18.69 -66.09
CA PRO A 85 -4.36 -20.14 -65.86
C PRO A 85 -3.19 -20.81 -66.61
N GLN A 86 -2.72 -20.23 -67.71
CA GLN A 86 -1.58 -20.76 -68.48
C GLN A 86 -0.22 -20.23 -67.99
N ASN A 87 -0.18 -19.19 -67.15
CA ASN A 87 1.06 -18.62 -66.64
C ASN A 87 1.56 -19.39 -65.40
N ARG A 88 2.08 -20.58 -65.65
CA ARG A 88 2.59 -21.51 -64.62
C ARG A 88 3.60 -20.84 -63.69
N GLN A 89 4.52 -20.04 -64.24
CA GLN A 89 5.57 -19.39 -63.46
C GLN A 89 5.01 -18.39 -62.44
N GLN A 90 4.04 -17.57 -62.84
CA GLN A 90 3.41 -16.60 -61.95
C GLN A 90 2.61 -17.27 -60.82
N ILE A 91 1.94 -18.38 -61.13
CA ILE A 91 1.22 -19.19 -60.14
C ILE A 91 2.20 -19.77 -59.11
N VAL A 92 3.31 -20.37 -59.54
CA VAL A 92 4.33 -20.95 -58.64
C VAL A 92 4.94 -19.90 -57.71
N ILE A 93 5.19 -18.68 -58.20
CA ILE A 93 5.68 -17.57 -57.38
C ILE A 93 4.65 -17.18 -56.30
N ALA A 94 3.36 -17.09 -56.66
CA ALA A 94 2.30 -16.79 -55.71
C ALA A 94 2.09 -17.92 -54.67
N GLU A 95 2.22 -19.18 -55.09
CA GLU A 95 2.19 -20.35 -54.19
C GLU A 95 3.34 -20.32 -53.18
N THR A 96 4.55 -19.99 -53.62
CA THR A 96 5.72 -19.88 -52.74
C THR A 96 5.54 -18.77 -51.70
N LYS A 97 5.00 -17.60 -52.11
CA LYS A 97 4.69 -16.50 -51.18
C LYS A 97 3.63 -16.89 -50.17
N LEU A 98 2.57 -17.57 -50.60
CA LEU A 98 1.54 -18.08 -49.70
C LEU A 98 2.11 -19.10 -48.73
N GLN A 99 2.94 -20.03 -49.19
CA GLN A 99 3.55 -21.05 -48.33
C GLN A 99 4.40 -20.41 -47.23
N LYS A 100 5.22 -19.42 -47.58
CA LYS A 100 6.00 -18.66 -46.58
C LYS A 100 5.10 -17.95 -45.57
N ALA A 101 4.09 -17.21 -46.04
CA ALA A 101 3.15 -16.52 -45.15
C ALA A 101 2.35 -17.49 -44.27
N ASN A 102 2.06 -18.70 -44.75
CA ASN A 102 1.37 -19.73 -43.97
C ASN A 102 2.21 -20.24 -42.81
N VAL A 103 3.49 -20.54 -43.06
CA VAL A 103 4.44 -20.96 -42.01
C VAL A 103 4.61 -19.85 -40.97
N GLU A 104 4.77 -18.61 -41.40
CA GLU A 104 4.90 -17.45 -40.51
C GLU A 104 3.64 -17.23 -39.67
N ALA A 105 2.45 -17.34 -40.26
CA ALA A 105 1.17 -17.19 -39.55
C ALA A 105 0.93 -18.31 -38.53
N ARG A 106 1.27 -19.57 -38.86
CA ARG A 106 1.18 -20.69 -37.91
C ARG A 106 2.07 -20.45 -36.70
N ARG A 107 3.34 -20.11 -36.94
CA ARG A 107 4.30 -19.79 -35.88
C ARG A 107 3.84 -18.61 -35.03
N ALA A 108 3.27 -17.57 -35.64
CA ALA A 108 2.73 -16.42 -34.91
C ALA A 108 1.49 -16.78 -34.06
N CYS A 109 0.71 -17.79 -34.46
CA CYS A 109 -0.42 -18.31 -33.69
C CYS A 109 0.06 -19.08 -32.46
N GLU A 110 0.99 -20.03 -32.64
CA GLU A 110 1.58 -20.81 -31.54
C GLU A 110 2.24 -19.90 -30.50
N ASN A 111 3.03 -18.92 -30.97
CA ASN A 111 3.69 -17.96 -30.08
C ASN A 111 2.70 -17.11 -29.27
N ILE A 112 1.56 -16.71 -29.84
CA ILE A 112 0.60 -15.87 -29.11
C ILE A 112 -0.21 -16.69 -28.11
N GLU A 113 -0.51 -17.96 -28.41
CA GLU A 113 -1.16 -18.88 -27.47
C GLU A 113 -0.29 -19.07 -26.22
N GLU A 114 1.00 -19.36 -26.38
CA GLU A 114 1.95 -19.50 -25.26
C GLU A 114 2.04 -18.19 -24.43
N LYS A 115 2.17 -17.05 -25.10
CA LYS A 115 2.26 -15.75 -24.42
C LYS A 115 0.98 -15.38 -23.67
N MET A 116 -0.18 -15.72 -24.22
CA MET A 116 -1.46 -15.48 -23.56
C MET A 116 -1.64 -16.36 -22.33
N ASP A 117 -1.22 -17.62 -22.40
CA ASP A 117 -1.21 -18.53 -21.23
C ASP A 117 -0.29 -18.00 -20.12
N LEU A 118 0.95 -17.63 -20.47
CA LEU A 118 1.90 -17.03 -19.52
C LEU A 118 1.38 -15.72 -18.92
N PHE A 119 0.73 -14.88 -19.72
CA PHE A 119 0.11 -13.64 -19.25
C PHE A 119 -0.99 -13.93 -18.22
N GLU A 120 -1.87 -14.90 -18.49
CA GLU A 120 -2.98 -15.23 -17.59
C GLU A 120 -2.47 -15.83 -16.27
N GLN A 121 -1.50 -16.75 -16.34
CA GLN A 121 -0.85 -17.33 -15.16
C GLN A 121 -0.21 -16.24 -14.30
N ARG A 122 0.55 -15.34 -14.92
CA ARG A 122 1.19 -14.21 -14.25
C ARG A 122 0.16 -13.27 -13.62
N LYS A 123 -0.91 -12.93 -14.35
CA LYS A 123 -1.97 -12.03 -13.89
C LYS A 123 -2.60 -12.55 -12.60
N VAL A 124 -2.97 -13.82 -12.56
CA VAL A 124 -3.57 -14.43 -11.37
C VAL A 124 -2.59 -14.46 -10.20
N ALA A 125 -1.34 -14.85 -10.44
CA ALA A 125 -0.30 -14.92 -9.41
C ALA A 125 0.01 -13.53 -8.81
N ASP A 126 0.18 -12.52 -9.65
CA ASP A 126 0.49 -11.16 -9.21
C ASP A 126 -0.70 -10.53 -8.48
N LEU A 127 -1.93 -10.68 -8.96
CA LEU A 127 -3.12 -10.17 -8.26
C LEU A 127 -3.29 -10.83 -6.89
N LYS A 128 -3.09 -12.16 -6.80
CA LYS A 128 -3.09 -12.87 -5.51
C LYS A 128 -2.04 -12.29 -4.57
N ARG A 129 -0.81 -12.04 -5.06
CA ARG A 129 0.27 -11.44 -4.27
C ARG A 129 -0.10 -10.04 -3.78
N VAL A 130 -0.56 -9.16 -4.68
CA VAL A 130 -0.92 -7.77 -4.36
C VAL A 130 -2.04 -7.71 -3.31
N LEU A 131 -3.08 -8.52 -3.46
CA LEU A 131 -4.19 -8.56 -2.51
C LEU A 131 -3.75 -9.08 -1.14
N LYS A 132 -2.90 -10.12 -1.10
CA LYS A 132 -2.29 -10.60 0.14
C LYS A 132 -1.48 -9.48 0.83
N GLU A 133 -0.67 -8.76 0.07
CA GLU A 133 0.14 -7.68 0.61
C GLU A 133 -0.65 -6.50 1.15
N PHE A 134 -1.75 -6.15 0.49
CA PHE A 134 -2.69 -5.15 0.99
C PHE A 134 -3.21 -5.55 2.38
N VAL A 135 -3.81 -6.75 2.48
CA VAL A 135 -4.38 -7.23 3.74
C VAL A 135 -3.33 -7.35 4.84
N GLN A 136 -2.14 -7.87 4.53
CA GLN A 136 -1.05 -7.98 5.50
C GLN A 136 -0.54 -6.62 5.99
N THR A 137 -0.50 -5.61 5.12
CA THR A 137 -0.06 -4.25 5.47
C THR A 137 -1.06 -3.59 6.42
N GLU A 138 -2.35 -3.66 6.10
CA GLU A 138 -3.44 -3.12 6.92
C GLU A 138 -3.51 -3.84 8.28
N LEU A 139 -3.42 -5.18 8.29
CA LEU A 139 -3.42 -5.96 9.54
C LEU A 139 -2.26 -5.55 10.46
N ALA A 140 -1.06 -5.37 9.90
CA ALA A 140 0.10 -4.97 10.66
C ALA A 140 -0.06 -3.57 11.28
N PHE A 141 -0.56 -2.60 10.50
CA PHE A 141 -0.86 -1.27 11.03
C PHE A 141 -1.95 -1.33 12.10
N HIS A 142 -3.06 -2.00 11.84
CA HIS A 142 -4.17 -2.07 12.79
C HIS A 142 -3.80 -2.77 14.10
N ALA A 143 -3.03 -3.85 14.05
CA ALA A 143 -2.51 -4.50 15.25
C ALA A 143 -1.69 -3.53 16.11
N LYS A 144 -0.80 -2.75 15.46
CA LYS A 144 0.03 -1.79 16.17
C LYS A 144 -0.76 -0.58 16.67
N ALA A 145 -1.70 -0.10 15.88
CA ALA A 145 -2.58 0.98 16.26
C ALA A 145 -3.43 0.59 17.47
N LEU A 146 -3.99 -0.62 17.50
CA LEU A 146 -4.75 -1.14 18.63
C LEU A 146 -3.91 -1.15 19.90
N GLU A 147 -2.70 -1.73 19.86
CA GLU A 147 -1.76 -1.74 20.99
C GLU A 147 -1.52 -0.32 21.54
N LEU A 148 -1.22 0.63 20.66
CA LEU A 148 -0.93 2.00 21.04
C LEU A 148 -2.16 2.75 21.55
N TYR A 149 -3.34 2.55 20.95
CA TYR A 149 -4.58 3.14 21.45
C TYR A 149 -4.96 2.59 22.83
N THR A 150 -4.76 1.29 23.07
CA THR A 150 -4.95 0.70 24.42
C THR A 150 -3.98 1.31 25.43
N LYS A 151 -2.71 1.55 25.03
CA LYS A 151 -1.73 2.25 25.88
C LYS A 151 -2.18 3.68 26.20
N ALA A 152 -2.59 4.45 25.19
CA ALA A 152 -3.10 5.80 25.36
C ALA A 152 -4.33 5.84 26.27
N TYR A 153 -5.27 4.91 26.09
CA TYR A 153 -6.43 4.76 26.97
C TYR A 153 -6.01 4.55 28.43
N THR A 154 -5.04 3.66 28.66
CA THR A 154 -4.53 3.39 30.02
C THR A 154 -3.89 4.63 30.64
N HIS A 155 -3.12 5.41 29.87
CA HIS A 155 -2.56 6.68 30.36
C HIS A 155 -3.63 7.66 30.82
N ILE A 156 -4.73 7.77 30.06
CA ILE A 156 -5.86 8.66 30.39
C ILE A 156 -6.64 8.10 31.60
N ALA A 157 -6.85 6.78 31.65
CA ALA A 157 -7.60 6.14 32.73
C ALA A 157 -6.89 6.23 34.09
N ASN A 158 -5.57 6.41 34.10
CA ASN A 158 -4.76 6.54 35.30
C ASN A 158 -4.59 7.99 35.78
N ILE A 159 -5.38 8.94 35.26
CA ILE A 159 -5.41 10.30 35.80
C ILE A 159 -6.03 10.26 37.21
N GLU A 160 -5.30 10.76 38.20
CA GLU A 160 -5.70 10.81 39.61
C GLU A 160 -6.36 12.16 39.92
N GLU A 161 -7.63 12.28 39.55
CA GLU A 161 -8.38 13.54 39.61
C GLU A 161 -8.42 14.18 41.01
N GLU A 162 -8.58 13.38 42.08
CA GLU A 162 -8.64 13.93 43.44
C GLU A 162 -7.25 14.33 43.96
N GLU A 163 -6.19 13.59 43.62
CA GLU A 163 -4.82 13.97 43.99
C GLU A 163 -4.41 15.28 43.32
N ASP A 164 -4.67 15.39 42.01
CA ASP A 164 -4.42 16.61 41.24
C ASP A 164 -5.23 17.81 41.81
N LEU A 165 -6.49 17.57 42.22
CA LEU A 165 -7.34 18.60 42.83
C LEU A 165 -6.88 19.01 44.23
N GLU A 166 -6.40 18.07 45.05
CA GLU A 166 -5.80 18.36 46.34
C GLU A 166 -4.52 19.17 46.20
N GLU A 167 -3.65 18.83 45.24
CA GLU A 167 -2.45 19.60 44.91
C GLU A 167 -2.81 21.06 44.54
N PHE A 168 -3.81 21.23 43.68
CA PHE A 168 -4.35 22.55 43.33
C PHE A 168 -4.86 23.33 44.56
N ARG A 169 -5.67 22.69 45.43
CA ARG A 169 -6.21 23.32 46.65
C ARG A 169 -5.09 23.73 47.62
N ASN A 170 -4.05 22.91 47.74
CA ASN A 170 -2.90 23.19 48.60
C ASN A 170 -2.08 24.37 48.07
N ALA A 171 -1.86 24.45 46.75
CA ALA A 171 -1.22 25.59 46.12
C ALA A 171 -2.02 26.90 46.35
N LEU A 172 -3.36 26.84 46.28
CA LEU A 172 -4.24 27.98 46.55
C LEU A 172 -4.22 28.44 48.01
N LYS A 173 -4.03 27.52 48.97
CA LYS A 173 -3.87 27.83 50.40
C LYS A 173 -2.45 28.30 50.75
N GLY A 174 -1.49 28.16 49.82
CA GLY A 174 -0.09 28.53 49.99
C GLY A 174 0.17 30.04 50.05
N ASN A 175 1.46 30.43 50.01
CA ASN A 175 1.88 31.83 50.07
C ASN A 175 1.44 32.64 48.83
N ALA A 176 1.61 33.95 48.86
CA ALA A 176 1.16 34.83 47.76
C ALA A 176 1.76 34.47 46.38
N ALA A 177 2.95 33.88 46.33
CA ALA A 177 3.59 33.40 45.10
C ALA A 177 2.92 32.14 44.54
N ALA A 178 2.65 31.13 45.39
CA ALA A 178 1.92 29.92 45.00
C ALA A 178 0.50 30.25 44.50
N ARG A 179 -0.16 31.22 45.13
CA ARG A 179 -1.47 31.73 44.66
C ARG A 179 -1.39 32.43 43.31
N ALA A 180 -0.30 33.16 43.04
CA ALA A 180 -0.10 33.85 41.77
C ALA A 180 0.14 32.87 40.60
N GLU A 181 0.79 31.73 40.86
CA GLU A 181 0.98 30.63 39.91
C GLU A 181 -0.35 29.97 39.54
N VAL A 182 -1.20 29.71 40.54
CA VAL A 182 -2.57 29.17 40.36
C VAL A 182 -3.46 30.13 39.56
N VAL A 183 -3.47 31.43 39.89
CA VAL A 183 -4.35 32.45 39.29
C VAL A 183 -3.83 32.96 37.92
N GLY A 184 -2.64 32.52 37.50
CA GLY A 184 -2.13 32.78 36.16
C GLY A 184 -1.44 34.13 35.96
N ALA A 185 -0.79 34.64 36.99
CA ALA A 185 0.11 35.79 36.87
C ALA A 185 1.45 35.45 36.16
N GLY A 186 1.71 34.17 35.85
CA GLY A 186 2.88 33.68 35.11
C GLY A 186 2.50 32.79 33.92
N GLN A 187 3.42 32.63 32.96
CA GLN A 187 3.30 31.73 31.81
C GLN A 187 3.25 30.26 32.28
N GLY A 188 2.07 29.78 32.71
CA GLY A 188 1.95 28.51 33.43
C GLY A 188 0.58 28.17 34.01
N SER A 189 -0.46 28.98 33.78
CA SER A 189 -1.74 28.81 34.50
C SER A 189 -2.55 27.62 34.00
N SER A 190 -3.11 26.86 34.93
CA SER A 190 -4.18 25.87 34.66
C SER A 190 -5.42 26.52 34.03
N LEU A 191 -5.63 27.85 34.22
CA LEU A 191 -6.70 28.65 33.64
C LEU A 191 -6.37 29.29 32.28
N SER A 192 -5.18 29.03 31.72
CA SER A 192 -4.82 29.56 30.40
C SER A 192 -5.68 28.91 29.30
N PRO A 193 -6.29 29.68 28.38
CA PRO A 193 -7.10 29.11 27.31
C PRO A 193 -6.25 28.22 26.38
N VAL A 194 -6.68 26.98 26.18
CA VAL A 194 -6.02 25.95 25.34
C VAL A 194 -6.01 26.31 23.83
N ILE A 195 -6.77 27.31 23.38
CA ILE A 195 -7.12 27.50 21.96
C ILE A 195 -6.45 28.74 21.32
N THR A 196 -5.34 29.26 21.83
CA THR A 196 -4.56 30.26 21.07
C THR A 196 -3.43 29.58 20.28
N SER A 197 -3.79 29.09 19.10
CA SER A 197 -2.85 28.50 18.15
C SER A 197 -1.90 29.56 17.58
N SER A 198 -0.74 29.77 18.20
CA SER A 198 0.43 30.30 17.51
C SER A 198 1.26 29.13 17.00
N ARG A 199 1.15 28.91 15.68
CA ARG A 199 1.77 27.84 14.92
C ARG A 199 3.29 28.03 14.88
N GLU A 200 4.02 27.50 15.85
CA GLU A 200 5.48 27.34 15.73
C GLU A 200 5.81 25.90 15.32
N LYS A 201 6.26 25.75 14.07
CA LYS A 201 6.82 24.51 13.54
C LYS A 201 8.21 24.30 14.16
N LYS A 202 8.34 23.38 15.11
CA LYS A 202 9.62 22.71 15.42
C LYS A 202 9.41 21.20 15.43
N GLN A 203 9.62 20.59 14.27
CA GLN A 203 9.81 19.15 14.14
C GLN A 203 11.18 18.79 14.76
N SER A 204 11.16 18.25 15.98
CA SER A 204 12.28 17.48 16.50
C SER A 204 12.08 16.03 16.06
N HIS A 205 12.57 15.68 14.87
CA HIS A 205 12.65 14.29 14.44
C HIS A 205 13.73 13.57 15.24
N LYS A 206 13.37 13.05 16.42
CA LYS A 206 14.16 12.02 17.08
C LYS A 206 13.93 10.74 16.28
N LYS A 207 14.80 10.45 15.32
CA LYS A 207 14.81 9.18 14.56
C LYS A 207 14.84 8.02 15.56
N ARG A 208 13.69 7.47 15.90
CA ARG A 208 13.59 6.14 16.51
C ARG A 208 13.97 5.14 15.41
N ASP A 209 14.85 4.19 15.73
CA ASP A 209 15.41 3.24 14.77
C ASP A 209 14.33 2.42 14.07
N MET A 210 13.92 2.91 12.90
CA MET A 210 12.91 2.34 12.01
C MET A 210 13.22 0.88 11.64
N LYS A 211 14.51 0.53 11.56
CA LYS A 211 14.99 -0.82 11.27
C LYS A 211 14.56 -1.85 12.32
N LYS A 212 14.51 -1.46 13.59
CA LYS A 212 14.14 -2.36 14.70
C LYS A 212 12.63 -2.58 14.78
N SER A 213 11.84 -1.60 14.35
CA SER A 213 10.39 -1.76 14.17
C SER A 213 10.05 -2.63 12.95
N LEU A 214 10.83 -2.52 11.87
CA LEU A 214 10.74 -3.38 10.68
C LEU A 214 11.07 -4.85 10.97
N GLU A 215 12.11 -5.14 11.77
CA GLU A 215 12.41 -6.52 12.19
C GLU A 215 11.33 -7.11 13.11
N LYS A 216 10.71 -6.31 13.98
CA LYS A 216 9.58 -6.77 14.82
C LYS A 216 8.29 -7.00 14.03
N LEU A 217 8.18 -6.45 12.82
CA LEU A 217 7.06 -6.67 11.88
C LEU A 217 7.24 -7.93 11.02
N GLN A 218 8.39 -8.63 11.12
CA GLN A 218 8.66 -9.89 10.41
C GLN A 218 8.21 -11.14 11.21
N VAL A 219 7.26 -11.01 12.13
CA VAL A 219 6.64 -12.13 12.88
C VAL A 219 5.27 -12.38 12.22
N GLU A 220 4.87 -13.52 11.68
CA GLU A 220 5.39 -14.88 11.53
C GLU A 220 5.06 -15.33 10.09
N ASP A 221 5.89 -16.19 9.50
CA ASP A 221 5.47 -16.99 8.35
C ASP A 221 4.21 -17.77 8.76
N TYR A 222 3.04 -17.33 8.29
CA TYR A 222 1.81 -18.09 8.40
C TYR A 222 1.99 -19.34 7.53
N GLU A 223 2.40 -20.44 8.16
CA GLU A 223 2.43 -21.77 7.54
C GLU A 223 1.08 -22.01 6.85
N GLU A 224 1.16 -22.36 5.56
CA GLU A 224 0.01 -22.75 4.77
C GLU A 224 -0.69 -23.92 5.48
N ILE A 225 -1.93 -23.70 5.95
CA ILE A 225 -2.85 -24.79 6.24
C ILE A 225 -3.17 -25.44 4.90
N ASN A 226 -2.38 -26.43 4.54
CA ASN A 226 -2.62 -27.34 3.45
C ASN A 226 -3.22 -28.62 4.05
N GLU A 227 -4.52 -28.61 4.32
CA GLU A 227 -5.30 -29.84 4.50
C GLU A 227 -6.23 -30.00 3.30
N SER A 228 -5.68 -30.70 2.30
CA SER A 228 -6.35 -31.78 1.58
C SER A 228 -7.86 -31.93 1.80
N SER A 229 -8.65 -31.40 0.86
CA SER A 229 -9.97 -31.93 0.57
C SER A 229 -10.04 -32.33 -0.92
N SER A 230 -9.27 -33.37 -1.26
CA SER A 230 -9.52 -34.19 -2.44
C SER A 230 -9.52 -35.65 -2.00
N SER A 231 -10.55 -36.36 -2.48
CA SER A 231 -10.83 -37.79 -2.41
C SER A 231 -11.24 -38.37 -1.05
N GLU A 232 -12.56 -38.45 -0.83
CA GLU A 232 -13.20 -39.73 -0.50
C GLU A 232 -14.69 -39.71 -0.81
N ALA A 233 -15.23 -40.91 -1.08
CA ALA A 233 -16.56 -41.29 -1.57
C ALA A 233 -16.72 -41.16 -3.10
N GLY A 234 -16.80 -42.24 -3.88
CA GLY A 234 -17.34 -43.57 -3.58
C GLY A 234 -18.57 -43.77 -4.44
#